data_AF-A0A7C3I992-F1
#
_entry.id   AF-A0A7C3I992-F1
#
_cell.length_a   1.000
_cell.length_b   1.000
_cell.length_c   1.000
_cell.angle_alpha   90.00
_cell.angle_beta   90.00
_cell.angle_gamma   90.00
#
_symmetry.space_group_name_H-M   'P 1'
#
loop_
_entity.id
_entity.type
_entity.pdbx_description
1 polymer ?
#
loop_
_entity_poly.entity_id
_entity_poly.type
_entity_poly.pdbx_seq_one_letter_code
_entity_poly.pdbx_strand_id
1 'polypeptide(L)'
;WRPSRTLLGHYDPSHNAIILSSILDRAEAPERVVEYVLFHEMLHLKHPAEHRGSRRRVHTRAFREEERAFEGYAEAKAWLKSL
;
A
#
# COMPACT_ATOMS: atom_id res chain seq x y z
N TRP A 1 18.35 4.07 3.26
CA TRP A 1 17.10 4.55 2.65
C TRP A 1 16.21 3.36 2.38
N ARG A 2 15.05 3.25 3.03
CA ARG A 2 14.00 2.29 2.66
C ARG A 2 12.92 3.12 1.97
N PRO A 3 12.61 2.91 0.69
CA PRO A 3 11.47 3.55 0.07
C PRO A 3 10.24 3.24 0.92
N SER A 4 9.64 4.27 1.53
CA SER A 4 8.37 4.10 2.21
C SER A 4 7.35 3.73 1.14
N ARG A 5 6.52 2.71 1.37
CA ARG A 5 5.52 2.24 0.38
C ARG A 5 4.57 3.35 -0.11
N THR A 6 4.43 4.39 0.70
CA THR A 6 3.85 5.70 0.39
C THR A 6 4.39 6.39 -0.88
N LEU A 7 5.56 5.98 -1.40
CA LEU A 7 6.13 6.55 -2.61
C LEU A 7 5.57 5.93 -3.89
N LEU A 8 4.94 4.75 -3.78
CA LEU A 8 4.42 3.96 -4.91
C LEU A 8 2.90 4.03 -5.01
N GLY A 9 2.24 4.26 -3.88
CA GLY A 9 0.82 4.55 -3.81
C GLY A 9 0.51 5.38 -2.57
N HIS A 10 -0.55 6.18 -2.64
CA HIS A 10 -1.18 6.74 -1.45
C HIS A 10 -2.67 6.99 -1.68
N TYR A 11 -3.46 6.74 -0.65
CA TYR A 11 -4.83 7.23 -0.54
C TYR A 11 -4.88 8.70 -0.10
N ASP A 12 -5.63 9.52 -0.82
CA ASP A 12 -5.96 10.91 -0.49
C ASP A 12 -7.40 11.02 0.07
N PRO A 13 -7.55 11.24 1.39
CA PRO A 13 -8.85 11.39 2.03
C PRO A 13 -9.63 12.64 1.60
N SER A 14 -8.96 13.69 1.12
CA SER A 14 -9.62 14.95 0.76
C SER A 14 -10.37 14.86 -0.57
N HIS A 15 -9.90 14.00 -1.47
CA HIS A 15 -10.49 13.77 -2.78
C HIS A 15 -11.10 12.37 -2.95
N ASN A 16 -11.06 11.53 -1.90
CA ASN A 16 -11.45 10.12 -1.94
C ASN A 16 -10.82 9.37 -3.13
N ALA A 17 -9.52 9.61 -3.36
CA ALA A 17 -8.80 9.12 -4.52
C ALA A 17 -7.61 8.25 -4.11
N ILE A 18 -7.36 7.18 -4.87
CA ILE A 18 -6.13 6.39 -4.75
C ILE A 18 -5.21 6.84 -5.88
N ILE A 19 -3.99 7.22 -5.50
CA ILE A 19 -2.97 7.70 -6.43
C ILE A 19 -1.84 6.67 -6.47
N LEU A 20 -1.52 6.19 -7.65
CA LEU A 20 -0.41 5.26 -7.91
C LEU A 20 0.71 5.99 -8.65
N SER A 21 1.95 5.62 -8.35
CA SER A 21 3.14 6.20 -9.00
C SER A 21 3.32 5.61 -10.40
N SER A 22 3.68 6.45 -11.37
CA SER A 22 3.90 6.04 -12.77
C SER A 22 5.06 5.06 -12.97
N ILE A 23 5.89 4.83 -11.95
CA ILE A 23 6.87 3.73 -11.97
C ILE A 23 6.20 2.35 -12.10
N LEU A 24 4.94 2.24 -11.68
CA LEU A 24 4.12 1.03 -11.81
C LEU A 24 3.55 0.84 -13.23
N ASP A 25 3.59 1.86 -14.08
CA ASP A 25 3.13 1.78 -15.48
C ASP A 25 4.22 1.24 -16.44
N ARG A 26 5.42 0.99 -15.92
CA ARG A 26 6.54 0.50 -16.73
C ARG A 26 6.34 -0.97 -17.10
N ALA A 27 6.81 -1.37 -18.28
CA ALA A 27 6.67 -2.75 -18.78
C ALA A 27 7.34 -3.80 -17.87
N GLU A 28 8.32 -3.37 -17.07
CA GLU A 28 9.04 -4.22 -16.12
C GLU A 28 8.28 -4.41 -14.79
N ALA A 29 7.20 -3.67 -14.55
CA ALA A 29 6.37 -3.82 -13.36
C ALA A 29 5.38 -4.98 -13.58
N PRO A 30 5.44 -6.06 -12.77
CA PRO A 30 4.46 -7.12 -12.84
C PRO A 30 3.06 -6.61 -12.47
N GLU A 31 2.03 -7.06 -13.18
CA GLU A 31 0.62 -6.67 -12.92
C GLU A 31 0.22 -6.90 -11.46
N ARG A 32 0.63 -8.04 -10.88
CA ARG A 32 0.41 -8.37 -9.45
C ARG A 32 0.99 -7.36 -8.48
N VAL A 33 2.03 -6.63 -8.85
CA VAL A 33 2.58 -5.55 -8.01
C VAL A 33 1.63 -4.35 -8.02
N VAL A 34 1.11 -3.97 -9.18
CA VAL A 34 0.16 -2.86 -9.31
C VAL A 34 -1.11 -3.18 -8.53
N GLU A 35 -1.65 -4.39 -8.70
CA GLU A 35 -2.78 -4.90 -7.92
C GLU A 35 -2.50 -4.85 -6.41
N TYR A 36 -1.29 -5.25 -5.99
CA TYR A 36 -0.91 -5.22 -4.59
C TYR A 36 -0.84 -3.80 -4.01
N VAL A 37 -0.27 -2.83 -4.75
CA VAL A 37 -0.21 -1.44 -4.29
C VAL A 37 -1.61 -0.86 -4.21
N LEU A 38 -2.46 -1.09 -5.23
CA LEU A 38 -3.87 -0.68 -5.19
C LEU A 38 -4.61 -1.29 -3.98
N PHE A 39 -4.44 -2.59 -3.75
CA PHE A 39 -5.01 -3.28 -2.60
C PHE A 39 -4.53 -2.68 -1.27
N HIS A 40 -3.25 -2.34 -1.16
CA HIS A 40 -2.70 -1.67 0.02
C HIS A 40 -3.38 -0.32 0.28
N GLU A 41 -3.58 0.49 -0.77
CA GLU A 41 -4.26 1.78 -0.64
C GLU A 41 -5.75 1.62 -0.30
N MET A 42 -6.41 0.58 -0.83
CA MET A 42 -7.78 0.24 -0.40
C MET A 42 -7.86 -0.21 1.06
N LEU A 43 -6.84 -0.88 1.59
CA LEU A 43 -6.80 -1.20 3.02
C LEU A 43 -6.69 0.06 3.89
N HIS A 44 -6.12 1.16 3.39
CA HIS A 44 -6.12 2.43 4.10
C HIS A 44 -7.52 3.06 4.22
N LEU A 45 -8.41 2.81 3.25
CA LEU A 45 -9.83 3.16 3.33
C LEU A 45 -10.53 2.32 4.40
N LYS A 46 -10.33 1.00 4.36
CA LYS A 46 -11.01 0.05 5.25
C LYS A 46 -10.56 0.15 6.71
N HIS A 47 -9.28 0.40 6.93
CA HIS A 47 -8.65 0.50 8.25
C HIS A 47 -8.12 1.92 8.44
N PRO A 48 -9.00 2.89 8.72
CA PRO A 48 -8.60 4.28 8.91
C PRO A 48 -7.61 4.40 10.07
N ALA A 49 -6.78 5.44 10.02
CA ALA A 49 -5.76 5.65 11.03
C ALA A 49 -6.38 5.83 12.43
N GLU A 50 -5.95 5.01 13.38
CA GLU A 50 -6.35 5.15 14.78
C GLU A 50 -5.64 6.35 15.39
N HIS A 51 -6.39 7.25 16.03
CA HIS A 51 -5.83 8.39 16.75
C HIS A 51 -5.93 8.12 18.25
N ARG A 52 -4.78 7.94 18.93
CA ARG A 52 -4.72 7.93 20.40
C ARG A 52 -3.92 9.16 20.86
N GLY A 53 -4.63 10.25 21.11
CA GLY A 53 -4.03 11.55 21.41
C GLY A 53 -3.20 12.06 20.22
N SER A 54 -1.94 12.43 20.46
CA SER A 54 -1.02 12.89 19.40
C SER A 54 -0.45 11.79 18.51
N ARG A 55 -0.68 10.51 18.83
CA ARG A 55 -0.14 9.38 18.07
C ARG A 55 -1.16 8.89 17.05
N ARG A 56 -0.82 9.07 15.76
CA ARG A 56 -1.51 8.45 14.63
C ARG A 56 -0.93 7.07 14.38
N ARG A 57 -1.72 6.01 14.53
CA ARG A 57 -1.32 4.64 14.24
C ARG A 57 -1.96 4.18 12.93
N VAL A 58 -1.11 4.01 11.94
CA VAL A 58 -1.47 3.44 10.64
C VAL A 58 -0.89 2.02 10.57
N HIS A 59 -1.47 1.15 9.73
CA HIS A 59 -1.09 -0.26 9.61
C HIS A 59 -1.16 -1.01 10.93
N THR A 60 -2.37 -1.01 11.52
CA THR A 60 -2.72 -1.75 12.73
C THR A 60 -2.54 -3.26 12.54
N ARG A 61 -2.77 -4.04 13.60
CA ARG A 61 -2.68 -5.51 13.49
C ARG A 61 -3.67 -6.05 12.45
N ALA A 62 -4.92 -5.61 12.51
CA ALA A 62 -5.97 -5.99 11.56
C ALA A 62 -5.59 -5.64 10.12
N PHE A 63 -5.07 -4.43 9.89
CA PHE A 63 -4.54 -4.02 8.58
C PHE A 63 -3.50 -5.03 8.06
N ARG A 64 -2.52 -5.39 8.90
CA ARG A 64 -1.42 -6.30 8.50
C ARG A 64 -1.88 -7.74 8.27
N GLU A 65 -2.92 -8.17 8.97
CA GLU A 65 -3.51 -9.51 8.78
C GLU A 65 -4.22 -9.58 7.43
N GLU A 66 -5.04 -8.59 7.09
CA GLU A 66 -5.70 -8.51 5.79
C GLU A 66 -4.71 -8.25 4.65
N GLU A 67 -3.68 -7.44 4.89
CA GLU A 67 -2.61 -7.20 3.92
C GLU A 67 -1.92 -8.51 3.50
N ARG A 68 -1.72 -9.44 4.44
CA ARG A 68 -1.10 -10.74 4.16
C ARG A 68 -2.03 -11.72 3.44
N ALA A 69 -3.33 -11.45 3.42
CA ALA A 69 -4.30 -12.28 2.72
C ALA A 69 -4.31 -12.05 1.21
N PHE A 70 -3.59 -11.04 0.71
CA PHE A 70 -3.45 -10.80 -0.72
C PHE A 70 -2.73 -11.97 -1.42
N GLU A 71 -3.34 -12.49 -2.48
CA GLU A 71 -2.74 -13.53 -3.31
C GLU A 71 -1.51 -12.97 -4.05
N GLY A 72 -0.33 -13.52 -3.77
CA GLY A 72 0.93 -12.98 -4.31
C GLY A 72 1.58 -11.92 -3.42
N TYR A 73 1.14 -11.76 -2.16
CA TYR A 73 1.75 -10.84 -1.18
C TYR A 73 3.27 -10.97 -1.11
N ALA A 74 3.79 -12.20 -1.08
CA ALA A 74 5.23 -12.46 -0.98
C ALA A 74 6.00 -12.00 -2.23
N GLU A 75 5.47 -12.29 -3.42
CA GLU A 75 6.05 -11.91 -4.71
C GLU A 75 6.07 -10.39 -4.87
N ALA A 76 4.92 -9.75 -4.66
CA ALA A 76 4.82 -8.29 -4.76
C ALA A 76 5.75 -7.61 -3.76
N LYS A 77 5.84 -8.12 -2.52
CA LYS A 77 6.78 -7.60 -1.51
C LYS A 77 8.24 -7.82 -1.85
N ALA A 78 8.58 -8.88 -2.57
CA ALA A 78 9.95 -9.13 -3.02
C ALA A 78 10.33 -8.12 -4.11
N TRP A 79 9.47 -7.94 -5.11
CA TRP A 79 9.70 -6.98 -6.20
C TRP A 79 9.78 -5.54 -5.69
N LEU A 80 8.88 -5.14 -4.78
CA LEU A 80 8.90 -3.81 -4.17
C LEU A 80 10.16 -3.53 -3.33
N LYS A 81 10.87 -4.56 -2.88
CA LYS A 81 12.16 -4.41 -2.19
C LYS A 81 13.34 -4.29 -3.16
N SER A 82 13.18 -4.73 -4.41
CA SER A 82 14.21 -4.61 -5.45
C SER A 82 14.17 -3.28 -6.21
N LEU A 83 13.10 -2.50 -6.02
CA LEU A 83 13.04 -1.08 -6.39
C LEU A 83 13.92 -0.21 -5.48
#